data_AF-A0A521XCN3-F1
#
_entry.id   AF-A0A521XCN3-F1
#
_cell.length_a   1.000
_cell.length_b   1.000
_cell.length_c   1.000
_cell.angle_alpha   90.00
_cell.angle_beta   90.00
_cell.angle_gamma   90.00
#
_symmetry.space_group_name_H-M   'P 1'
#
loop_
_entity.id
_entity.type
_entity.pdbx_description
1 polymer ?
#
loop_
_entity_poly.entity_id
_entity_poly.type
_entity_poly.pdbx_seq_one_letter_code
_entity_poly.pdbx_strand_id
1 'polypeptide(L)'
;MSMQIHRSERNLVLKSRPHPPPAAGVRPARSERTRLELLLAAEKLLALHGLRGVSLRQVVAATQQRNISTVHYHFGSREALVYAICDLRMPAIEKARAARIARFIESPPARALRVRELVHILVEPTAQPVMASRGRSHFRRLLAHSFVSDGMDLRGYIAGRYDLGIQQTADLMRKELPHLSRATFGTRWTLLIRSMTYLLANLETRAELLSWRKAKKMLDGEIDAMATAFAGFFAAPDNCNKDARRRSRAPATRKPTKGDVVQEEKRLGKSIPFLSRISAGRGVAGPSGKTNRKKRIQGRVQTRLEVPVWTDSYA
;
A
#
# COMPACT_ATOMS: atom_id res chain seq x y z
N MET A 1 31.53 24.90 -53.64
CA MET A 1 30.41 24.00 -54.00
C MET A 1 29.44 23.98 -52.84
N SER A 2 28.29 24.60 -53.08
CA SER A 2 27.11 24.63 -52.24
C SER A 2 26.32 23.32 -52.35
N MET A 3 25.60 22.93 -51.30
CA MET A 3 24.19 22.48 -51.29
C MET A 3 23.91 21.73 -49.98
N GLN A 4 23.17 22.35 -49.08
CA GLN A 4 21.75 22.09 -48.78
C GLN A 4 21.56 20.90 -47.81
N ILE A 5 21.29 21.19 -46.52
CA ILE A 5 19.94 21.36 -45.95
C ILE A 5 19.10 20.09 -46.13
N HIS A 6 19.02 19.29 -45.06
CA HIS A 6 17.75 18.68 -44.66
C HIS A 6 17.47 18.95 -43.19
N ARG A 7 16.29 19.55 -43.00
CA ARG A 7 15.78 20.23 -41.82
C ARG A 7 14.45 19.57 -41.49
N SER A 8 14.45 18.58 -40.62
CA SER A 8 13.28 18.10 -39.86
C SER A 8 13.83 17.05 -38.92
N GLU A 9 14.01 17.33 -37.64
CA GLU A 9 12.96 17.11 -36.65
C GLU A 9 13.00 18.19 -35.57
N ARG A 10 11.96 19.02 -35.55
CA ARG A 10 11.68 19.95 -34.46
C ARG A 10 10.70 19.29 -33.49
N ASN A 11 11.02 19.41 -32.21
CA ASN A 11 10.13 19.48 -31.05
C ASN A 11 9.43 18.20 -30.59
N LEU A 12 9.87 17.68 -29.43
CA LEU A 12 9.07 17.64 -28.20
C LEU A 12 9.92 17.11 -27.03
N VAL A 13 10.79 17.95 -26.49
CA VAL A 13 11.34 17.77 -25.14
C VAL A 13 11.02 19.03 -24.36
N LEU A 14 9.98 18.96 -23.55
CA LEU A 14 9.69 19.93 -22.49
C LEU A 14 10.88 19.92 -21.52
N LYS A 15 11.85 20.81 -21.74
CA LYS A 15 12.90 21.14 -20.78
C LYS A 15 12.26 21.91 -19.61
N SER A 16 11.78 21.17 -18.62
CA SER A 16 11.47 21.73 -17.31
C SER A 16 12.79 22.19 -16.66
N ARG A 17 13.01 23.51 -16.61
CA ARG A 17 14.15 24.07 -15.88
C ARG A 17 14.03 23.69 -14.39
N PRO A 18 15.12 23.26 -13.72
CA PRO A 18 15.08 23.06 -12.27
C PRO A 18 14.84 24.40 -11.58
N HIS A 19 13.84 24.44 -10.71
CA HIS A 19 13.52 25.60 -9.86
C HIS A 19 14.69 25.81 -8.88
N PRO A 20 15.24 27.03 -8.73
CA PRO A 20 16.29 27.28 -7.74
C PRO A 20 15.76 27.03 -6.32
N PRO A 21 16.62 26.57 -5.38
CA PRO A 21 16.22 26.26 -4.02
C PRO A 21 15.70 27.54 -3.32
N PRO A 22 14.60 27.46 -2.55
CA PRO A 22 14.04 28.63 -1.88
C PRO A 22 15.01 29.15 -0.82
N ALA A 23 15.32 30.45 -0.90
CA ALA A 23 16.10 31.16 0.09
C ALA A 23 15.47 31.04 1.48
N ALA A 24 16.30 30.75 2.49
CA ALA A 24 15.88 30.65 3.88
C ALA A 24 15.28 31.98 4.36
N GLY A 25 13.98 32.00 4.69
CA GLY A 25 13.33 33.11 5.39
C GLY A 25 11.99 33.62 4.84
N VAL A 26 11.51 33.14 3.70
CA VAL A 26 10.22 33.61 3.16
C VAL A 26 9.05 32.93 3.88
N ARG A 27 8.25 33.71 4.62
CA ARG A 27 6.93 33.24 5.11
C ARG A 27 6.14 32.72 3.91
N PRO A 28 5.59 31.49 3.94
CA PRO A 28 4.86 30.96 2.80
C PRO A 28 3.74 31.92 2.42
N ALA A 29 3.62 32.21 1.12
CA ALA A 29 2.54 33.03 0.59
C ALA A 29 1.20 32.49 1.15
N ARG A 30 0.24 33.39 1.44
CA ARG A 30 -1.04 33.03 2.09
C ARG A 30 -1.71 31.81 1.45
N SER A 31 -1.63 31.70 0.13
CA SER A 31 -2.13 30.58 -0.66
C SER A 31 -1.49 29.23 -0.28
N GLU A 32 -0.18 29.17 -0.09
CA GLU A 32 0.55 27.95 0.31
C GLU A 32 0.23 27.52 1.74
N ARG A 33 0.02 28.49 2.64
CA ARG A 33 -0.40 28.19 4.02
C ARG A 33 -1.79 27.56 4.04
N THR A 34 -2.72 28.09 3.26
CA THR A 34 -4.06 27.52 3.08
C THR A 34 -4.01 26.14 2.45
N ARG A 35 -3.20 25.95 1.41
CA ARG A 35 -2.99 24.64 0.78
C ARG A 35 -2.49 23.60 1.78
N LEU A 36 -1.49 23.95 2.60
CA LEU A 36 -0.95 23.05 3.62
C LEU A 36 -1.99 22.74 4.72
N GLU A 37 -2.75 23.74 5.17
CA GLU A 37 -3.82 23.55 6.16
C GLU A 37 -4.86 22.52 5.68
N LEU A 38 -5.30 22.63 4.42
CA LEU A 38 -6.22 21.69 3.79
C LEU A 38 -5.63 20.28 3.69
N LEU A 39 -4.35 20.15 3.31
CA LEU A 39 -3.67 18.85 3.23
C LEU A 39 -3.60 18.16 4.60
N LEU A 40 -3.22 18.90 5.65
CA LEU A 40 -3.10 18.33 7.00
C LEU A 40 -4.46 17.96 7.59
N ALA A 41 -5.51 18.76 7.34
CA ALA A 41 -6.87 18.43 7.75
C ALA A 41 -7.40 17.19 7.01
N ALA A 42 -7.16 17.11 5.69
CA ALA A 42 -7.53 15.95 4.89
C ALA A 42 -6.80 14.68 5.36
N GLU A 43 -5.48 14.75 5.58
CA GLU A 43 -4.67 13.64 6.10
C GLU A 43 -5.24 13.09 7.40
N LYS A 44 -5.57 13.97 8.35
CA LYS A 44 -6.17 13.59 9.62
C LYS A 44 -7.54 12.92 9.45
N LEU A 45 -8.46 13.55 8.73
CA LEU A 45 -9.80 13.01 8.55
C LEU A 45 -9.78 11.65 7.84
N LEU A 46 -8.99 11.52 6.77
CA LEU A 46 -8.89 10.28 6.00
C LEU A 46 -8.25 9.16 6.82
N ALA A 47 -7.30 9.48 7.70
CA ALA A 47 -6.73 8.52 8.62
C ALA A 47 -7.73 8.00 9.66
N LEU A 48 -8.62 8.87 10.15
CA LEU A 48 -9.59 8.54 11.20
C LEU A 48 -10.85 7.85 10.65
N HIS A 49 -11.32 8.25 9.47
CA HIS A 49 -12.61 7.80 8.92
C HIS A 49 -12.46 6.91 7.66
N GLY A 50 -11.21 6.60 7.29
CA GLY A 50 -10.89 5.85 6.08
C GLY A 50 -11.09 6.69 4.81
N LEU A 51 -10.67 6.12 3.68
CA LEU A 51 -10.73 6.83 2.40
C LEU A 51 -12.17 7.19 2.03
N ARG A 52 -13.10 6.22 2.02
CA ARG A 52 -14.50 6.45 1.59
C ARG A 52 -15.33 7.32 2.55
N GLY A 53 -14.91 7.47 3.80
CA GLY A 53 -15.67 8.15 4.85
C GLY A 53 -15.56 9.67 4.86
N VAL A 54 -14.74 10.26 3.97
CA VAL A 54 -14.43 11.70 3.99
C VAL A 54 -14.78 12.38 2.68
N SER A 55 -15.65 13.39 2.78
CA SER A 55 -16.02 14.33 1.71
C SER A 55 -15.16 15.60 1.75
N LEU A 56 -15.05 16.30 0.60
CA LEU A 56 -14.35 17.59 0.53
C LEU A 56 -14.97 18.64 1.45
N ARG A 57 -16.30 18.59 1.68
CA ARG A 57 -16.99 19.49 2.62
C ARG A 57 -16.50 19.31 4.06
N GLN A 58 -16.32 18.06 4.50
CA GLN A 58 -15.79 17.77 5.84
C GLN A 58 -14.34 18.26 5.98
N VAL A 59 -13.52 18.14 4.93
CA VAL A 59 -12.15 18.68 4.93
C VAL A 59 -12.15 20.19 5.15
N VAL A 60 -12.95 20.93 4.37
CA VAL A 60 -13.05 22.40 4.48
C VAL A 60 -13.53 22.80 5.87
N ALA A 61 -14.58 22.15 6.37
CA ALA A 61 -15.15 22.41 7.69
C ALA A 61 -14.17 22.16 8.85
N ALA A 62 -13.14 21.33 8.65
CA ALA A 62 -12.07 21.08 9.61
C ALA A 62 -10.92 22.11 9.57
N THR A 63 -11.02 23.12 8.69
CA THR A 63 -10.04 24.20 8.56
C THR A 63 -10.66 25.56 8.85
N GLN A 64 -9.85 26.61 8.90
CA GLN A 64 -10.32 27.99 8.96
C GLN A 64 -10.98 28.46 7.65
N GLN A 65 -10.90 27.65 6.59
CA GLN A 65 -11.50 27.96 5.30
C GLN A 65 -13.02 27.74 5.36
N ARG A 66 -13.79 28.73 4.93
CA ARG A 66 -15.27 28.65 4.93
C ARG A 66 -15.86 28.27 3.57
N ASN A 67 -15.03 28.15 2.52
CA ASN A 67 -15.48 27.96 1.15
C ASN A 67 -14.89 26.69 0.52
N ILE A 68 -15.76 25.78 0.05
CA ILE A 68 -15.36 24.57 -0.67
C ILE A 68 -14.63 24.86 -1.98
N SER A 69 -14.91 26.00 -2.59
CA SER A 69 -14.23 26.46 -3.81
C SER A 69 -12.72 26.56 -3.63
N THR A 70 -12.24 26.81 -2.39
CA THR A 70 -10.81 26.83 -2.08
C THR A 70 -10.17 25.45 -2.29
N VAL A 71 -10.85 24.36 -1.95
CA VAL A 71 -10.34 23.00 -2.21
C VAL A 71 -10.32 22.69 -3.70
N HIS A 72 -11.38 23.04 -4.43
CA HIS A 72 -11.41 22.85 -5.88
C HIS A 72 -10.34 23.68 -6.59
N TYR A 73 -10.09 24.92 -6.15
CA TYR A 73 -9.02 25.75 -6.68
C TYR A 73 -7.63 25.13 -6.49
N HIS A 74 -7.34 24.57 -5.32
CA HIS A 74 -6.01 24.04 -5.02
C HIS A 74 -5.75 22.63 -5.54
N PHE A 75 -6.78 21.78 -5.60
CA PHE A 75 -6.62 20.35 -5.86
C PHE A 75 -7.49 19.85 -7.02
N GLY A 76 -8.55 20.56 -7.40
CA GLY A 76 -9.49 20.12 -8.44
C GLY A 76 -10.44 19.02 -7.96
N SER A 77 -9.92 17.86 -7.58
CA SER A 77 -10.69 16.68 -7.16
C SER A 77 -10.27 16.14 -5.80
N ARG A 78 -11.10 15.22 -5.27
CA ARG A 78 -10.79 14.49 -4.04
C ARG A 78 -9.58 13.57 -4.23
N GLU A 79 -9.50 12.91 -5.37
CA GLU A 79 -8.38 12.02 -5.73
C GLU A 79 -7.06 12.81 -5.76
N ALA A 80 -7.06 13.96 -6.43
CA ALA A 80 -5.91 14.85 -6.50
C ALA A 80 -5.52 15.43 -5.13
N LEU A 81 -6.48 15.71 -4.25
CA LEU A 81 -6.20 16.09 -2.85
C LEU A 81 -5.46 14.98 -2.11
N VAL A 82 -5.88 13.71 -2.25
CA VAL A 82 -5.20 12.60 -1.56
C VAL A 82 -3.81 12.35 -2.15
N TYR A 83 -3.66 12.40 -3.47
CA TYR A 83 -2.34 12.31 -4.13
C TYR A 83 -1.40 13.44 -3.70
N ALA A 84 -1.92 14.67 -3.53
CA ALA A 84 -1.13 15.78 -3.02
C ALA A 84 -0.63 15.57 -1.57
N ILE A 85 -1.32 14.75 -0.76
CA ILE A 85 -0.80 14.33 0.56
C ILE A 85 0.40 13.40 0.38
N CYS A 86 0.36 12.47 -0.57
CA CYS A 86 1.53 11.64 -0.92
C CYS A 86 2.69 12.51 -1.39
N ASP A 87 2.44 13.48 -2.28
CA ASP A 87 3.47 14.40 -2.79
C ASP A 87 4.09 15.25 -1.67
N LEU A 88 3.32 15.57 -0.62
CA LEU A 88 3.81 16.29 0.56
C LEU A 88 4.76 15.43 1.42
N ARG A 89 4.48 14.12 1.56
CA ARG A 89 5.14 13.26 2.56
C ARG A 89 6.24 12.38 1.99
N MET A 90 6.01 11.81 0.82
CA MET A 90 6.89 10.79 0.21
C MET A 90 8.29 11.31 -0.14
N PRO A 91 8.50 12.54 -0.65
CA PRO A 91 9.84 13.01 -0.99
C PRO A 91 10.82 13.00 0.19
N ALA A 92 10.36 13.37 1.39
CA ALA A 92 11.20 13.37 2.59
C ALA A 92 11.56 11.94 3.04
N ILE A 93 10.61 11.00 2.95
CA ILE A 93 10.83 9.57 3.23
C ILE A 93 11.86 9.01 2.26
N GLU A 94 11.70 9.29 0.97
CA GLU A 94 12.54 8.72 -0.07
C GLU A 94 13.94 9.31 -0.06
N LYS A 95 14.09 10.62 0.17
CA LYS A 95 15.39 11.25 0.39
C LYS A 95 16.12 10.63 1.59
N ALA A 96 15.42 10.41 2.70
CA ALA A 96 15.99 9.80 3.89
C ALA A 96 16.41 8.34 3.67
N ARG A 97 15.68 7.60 2.82
CA ARG A 97 16.01 6.23 2.41
C ARG A 97 17.22 6.19 1.50
N ALA A 98 17.23 6.99 0.43
CA ALA A 98 18.33 7.08 -0.53
C ALA A 98 19.66 7.42 0.15
N ALA A 99 19.65 8.36 1.10
CA ALA A 99 20.84 8.71 1.88
C ALA A 99 21.40 7.53 2.70
N ARG A 100 20.53 6.67 3.25
CA ARG A 100 20.96 5.48 4.01
C ARG A 100 21.45 4.37 3.10
N ILE A 101 20.80 4.18 1.94
CA ILE A 101 21.27 3.23 0.91
C ILE A 101 22.68 3.61 0.44
N ALA A 102 22.92 4.90 0.16
CA ALA A 102 24.23 5.38 -0.24
C ALA A 102 25.30 5.05 0.82
N ARG A 103 25.01 5.31 2.10
CA ARG A 103 25.92 4.96 3.22
C ARG A 103 26.17 3.46 3.34
N PHE A 104 25.15 2.64 3.15
CA PHE A 104 25.28 1.18 3.17
C PHE A 104 26.19 0.69 2.03
N ILE A 105 26.10 1.29 0.85
CA ILE A 105 26.94 0.92 -0.30
C ILE A 105 28.38 1.38 -0.10
N GLU A 106 28.59 2.60 0.39
CA GLU A 106 29.91 3.19 0.62
C GLU A 106 30.68 2.48 1.73
N SER A 107 30.01 2.17 2.84
CA SER A 107 30.62 1.55 4.01
C SER A 107 29.69 0.49 4.61
N PRO A 108 29.57 -0.69 3.97
CA PRO A 108 28.67 -1.73 4.42
C PRO A 108 29.09 -2.26 5.80
N PRO A 109 28.14 -2.54 6.70
CA PRO A 109 28.47 -3.13 7.99
C PRO A 109 28.97 -4.58 7.84
N ALA A 110 29.43 -5.16 8.95
CA ALA A 110 29.78 -6.57 9.03
C ALA A 110 28.65 -7.44 8.47
N ARG A 111 29.01 -8.50 7.73
CA ARG A 111 28.06 -9.31 6.95
C ARG A 111 26.85 -9.79 7.77
N ALA A 112 27.07 -10.22 9.01
CA ALA A 112 26.03 -10.69 9.92
C ALA A 112 24.94 -9.64 10.21
N LEU A 113 25.23 -8.35 10.04
CA LEU A 113 24.30 -7.26 10.34
C LEU A 113 23.61 -6.68 9.10
N ARG A 114 24.07 -7.04 7.88
CA ARG A 114 23.63 -6.38 6.65
C ARG A 114 22.14 -6.52 6.36
N VAL A 115 21.57 -7.71 6.55
CA VAL A 115 20.13 -7.94 6.34
C VAL A 115 19.31 -7.10 7.31
N ARG A 116 19.70 -7.05 8.59
CA ARG A 116 19.05 -6.21 9.60
C ARG A 116 19.15 -4.73 9.24
N GLU A 117 20.32 -4.28 8.80
CA GLU A 117 20.51 -2.89 8.36
C GLU A 117 19.64 -2.55 7.15
N LEU A 118 19.57 -3.42 6.13
CA LEU A 118 18.72 -3.21 4.97
C LEU A 118 17.23 -3.14 5.34
N VAL A 119 16.77 -3.96 6.29
CA VAL A 119 15.41 -3.81 6.82
C VAL A 119 15.25 -2.49 7.58
N HIS A 120 16.25 -2.06 8.36
CA HIS A 120 16.21 -0.78 9.04
C HIS A 120 16.11 0.40 8.05
N ILE A 121 16.88 0.36 6.97
CA ILE A 121 16.80 1.30 5.83
C ILE A 121 15.41 1.30 5.19
N LEU A 122 14.72 0.16 5.20
CA LEU A 122 13.35 0.05 4.70
C LEU A 122 12.32 0.67 5.65
N VAL A 123 12.44 0.40 6.95
CA VAL A 123 11.44 0.76 7.97
C VAL A 123 11.63 2.19 8.48
N GLU A 124 12.83 2.55 8.94
CA GLU A 124 13.07 3.80 9.69
C GLU A 124 12.65 5.06 8.92
N PRO A 125 12.99 5.26 7.62
CA PRO A 125 12.61 6.47 6.89
C PRO A 125 11.09 6.67 6.81
N THR A 126 10.31 5.59 6.89
CA THR A 126 8.85 5.69 6.80
C THR A 126 8.21 6.25 8.08
N ALA A 127 8.93 6.25 9.21
CA ALA A 127 8.53 6.94 10.43
C ALA A 127 8.77 8.46 10.39
N GLN A 128 9.47 8.97 9.35
CA GLN A 128 9.86 10.37 9.22
C GLN A 128 8.71 11.38 9.40
N PRO A 129 7.48 11.16 8.87
CA PRO A 129 6.36 12.08 9.11
C PRO A 129 6.01 12.20 10.60
N VAL A 130 6.03 11.08 11.33
CA VAL A 130 5.78 11.04 12.79
C VAL A 130 6.89 11.75 13.54
N MET A 131 8.15 11.52 13.14
CA MET A 131 9.33 12.17 13.73
C MET A 131 9.31 13.69 13.53
N ALA A 132 9.14 14.14 12.28
CA ALA A 132 9.15 15.56 11.92
C ALA A 132 8.00 16.35 12.56
N SER A 133 6.83 15.72 12.73
CA SER A 133 5.64 16.35 13.35
C SER A 133 5.58 16.21 14.87
N ARG A 134 6.55 15.50 15.47
CA ARG A 134 6.60 15.13 16.89
C ARG A 134 5.32 14.40 17.34
N GLY A 135 4.92 13.38 16.58
CA GLY A 135 3.75 12.54 16.86
C GLY A 135 2.42 13.03 16.28
N ARG A 136 2.40 14.17 15.60
CA ARG A 136 1.18 14.80 15.04
C ARG A 136 0.96 14.48 13.56
N SER A 137 1.40 13.30 13.13
CA SER A 137 1.21 12.79 11.77
C SER A 137 0.04 11.82 11.74
N HIS A 138 -0.63 11.75 10.60
CA HIS A 138 -1.71 10.81 10.32
C HIS A 138 -1.46 10.02 9.02
N PHE A 139 -0.31 10.25 8.39
CA PHE A 139 0.03 9.69 7.09
C PHE A 139 0.18 8.16 7.10
N ARG A 140 0.69 7.55 8.18
CA ARG A 140 0.86 6.09 8.22
C ARG A 140 -0.48 5.38 8.32
N ARG A 141 -1.41 5.92 9.11
CA ARG A 141 -2.80 5.47 9.17
C ARG A 141 -3.51 5.63 7.83
N LEU A 142 -3.35 6.78 7.17
CA LEU A 142 -3.87 7.01 5.82
C LEU A 142 -3.38 5.94 4.83
N LEU A 143 -2.06 5.68 4.81
CA LEU A 143 -1.50 4.66 3.94
C LEU A 143 -2.04 3.27 4.26
N ALA A 144 -2.22 2.92 5.55
CA ALA A 144 -2.79 1.62 5.92
C ALA A 144 -4.20 1.41 5.35
N HIS A 145 -5.04 2.45 5.29
CA HIS A 145 -6.37 2.37 4.65
C HIS A 145 -6.30 2.02 3.15
N SER A 146 -5.23 2.42 2.46
CA SER A 146 -5.04 2.08 1.04
C SER A 146 -4.76 0.60 0.78
N PHE A 147 -4.33 -0.16 1.79
CA PHE A 147 -4.06 -1.59 1.64
C PHE A 147 -5.32 -2.45 1.74
N VAL A 148 -6.43 -1.91 2.24
CA VAL A 148 -7.71 -2.62 2.40
C VAL A 148 -8.85 -2.07 1.53
N SER A 149 -8.67 -0.90 0.93
CA SER A 149 -9.77 -0.19 0.25
C SER A 149 -9.62 -0.20 -1.27
N ASP A 150 -10.68 -0.60 -1.96
CA ASP A 150 -10.83 -0.43 -3.43
C ASP A 150 -11.25 1.00 -3.82
N GLY A 151 -11.15 1.97 -2.90
CA GLY A 151 -11.61 3.34 -3.13
C GLY A 151 -10.62 4.24 -3.87
N MET A 152 -9.32 3.90 -3.86
CA MET A 152 -8.26 4.69 -4.48
C MET A 152 -6.97 3.90 -4.61
N ASP A 153 -6.31 3.99 -5.75
CA ASP A 153 -5.02 3.32 -5.98
C ASP A 153 -3.82 4.19 -5.55
N LEU A 154 -3.66 4.39 -4.25
CA LEU A 154 -2.48 5.07 -3.71
C LEU A 154 -1.20 4.26 -3.93
N ARG A 155 -1.31 2.94 -4.04
CA ARG A 155 -0.17 2.06 -4.29
C ARG A 155 0.39 2.27 -5.69
N GLY A 156 -0.46 2.22 -6.71
CA GLY A 156 -0.07 2.52 -8.09
C GLY A 156 0.34 3.99 -8.28
N TYR A 157 -0.20 4.92 -7.50
CA TYR A 157 0.29 6.30 -7.51
C TYR A 157 1.73 6.42 -6.98
N ILE A 158 2.05 5.73 -5.88
CA ILE A 158 3.39 5.75 -5.28
C ILE A 158 4.40 4.96 -6.14
N ALA A 159 3.97 3.84 -6.71
CA ALA A 159 4.80 2.99 -7.55
C ALA A 159 5.33 3.78 -8.76
N GLY A 160 6.62 3.61 -9.06
CA GLY A 160 7.33 4.34 -10.10
C GLY A 160 7.60 5.83 -9.83
N ARG A 161 7.04 6.42 -8.76
CA ARG A 161 7.26 7.83 -8.38
C ARG A 161 8.12 7.98 -7.13
N TYR A 162 7.89 7.13 -6.13
CA TYR A 162 8.50 7.26 -4.79
C TYR A 162 8.94 5.93 -4.20
N ASP A 163 9.17 4.91 -5.03
CA ASP A 163 9.53 3.54 -4.62
C ASP A 163 10.93 3.11 -5.06
N LEU A 164 11.73 3.98 -5.69
CA LEU A 164 13.07 3.64 -6.18
C LEU A 164 13.95 3.04 -5.09
N GLY A 165 14.02 3.65 -3.91
CA GLY A 165 14.82 3.13 -2.81
C GLY A 165 14.23 1.87 -2.18
N ILE A 166 12.91 1.62 -2.31
CA ILE A 166 12.31 0.33 -1.94
C ILE A 166 12.83 -0.76 -2.89
N GLN A 167 12.85 -0.48 -4.20
CA GLN A 167 13.39 -1.39 -5.22
C GLN A 167 14.89 -1.66 -4.99
N GLN A 168 15.69 -0.62 -4.79
CA GLN A 168 17.12 -0.75 -4.50
C GLN A 168 17.40 -1.55 -3.23
N THR A 169 16.58 -1.35 -2.18
CA THR A 169 16.71 -2.14 -0.95
C THR A 169 16.38 -3.61 -1.20
N ALA A 170 15.35 -3.90 -2.01
CA ALA A 170 15.00 -5.27 -2.41
C ALA A 170 16.17 -5.95 -3.15
N ASP A 171 16.80 -5.23 -4.10
CA ASP A 171 17.96 -5.72 -4.84
C ASP A 171 19.14 -6.06 -3.94
N LEU A 172 19.46 -5.17 -2.99
CA LEU A 172 20.52 -5.40 -2.01
C LEU A 172 20.19 -6.59 -1.11
N MET A 173 18.94 -6.71 -0.64
CA MET A 173 18.53 -7.85 0.19
C MET A 173 18.59 -9.17 -0.57
N ARG A 174 18.22 -9.21 -1.87
CA ARG A 174 18.36 -10.41 -2.71
C ARG A 174 19.82 -10.87 -2.81
N LYS A 175 20.77 -9.93 -2.94
CA LYS A 175 22.21 -10.23 -2.98
C LYS A 175 22.72 -10.81 -1.66
N GLU A 176 22.21 -10.32 -0.52
CA GLU A 176 22.59 -10.80 0.81
C GLU A 176 21.89 -12.12 1.20
N LEU A 177 20.83 -12.52 0.48
CA LEU A 177 20.02 -13.70 0.77
C LEU A 177 19.99 -14.72 -0.39
N PRO A 178 21.15 -15.20 -0.90
CA PRO A 178 21.20 -16.08 -2.07
C PRO A 178 20.60 -17.48 -1.82
N HIS A 179 20.34 -17.83 -0.56
CA HIS A 179 19.71 -19.09 -0.18
C HIS A 179 18.19 -19.09 -0.39
N LEU A 180 17.57 -17.93 -0.63
CA LEU A 180 16.14 -17.82 -0.90
C LEU A 180 15.88 -17.84 -2.40
N SER A 181 14.95 -18.69 -2.82
CA SER A 181 14.35 -18.61 -4.14
C SER A 181 13.59 -17.28 -4.33
N ARG A 182 13.47 -16.87 -5.59
CA ARG A 182 12.73 -15.68 -6.01
C ARG A 182 11.29 -15.66 -5.46
N ALA A 183 10.62 -16.80 -5.49
CA ALA A 183 9.24 -16.94 -5.00
C ALA A 183 9.14 -16.74 -3.47
N THR A 184 10.04 -17.35 -2.70
CA THR A 184 10.08 -17.19 -1.24
C THR A 184 10.45 -15.76 -0.86
N PHE A 185 11.46 -15.18 -1.51
CA PHE A 185 11.83 -13.77 -1.30
C PHE A 185 10.66 -12.85 -1.58
N GLY A 186 10.00 -12.96 -2.75
CA GLY A 186 8.87 -12.11 -3.12
C GLY A 186 7.69 -12.21 -2.14
N THR A 187 7.39 -13.42 -1.66
CA THR A 187 6.37 -13.63 -0.62
C THR A 187 6.75 -12.94 0.69
N ARG A 188 7.99 -13.14 1.16
CA ARG A 188 8.49 -12.53 2.40
C ARG A 188 8.57 -11.00 2.30
N TRP A 189 8.97 -10.48 1.14
CA TRP A 189 9.01 -9.06 0.84
C TRP A 189 7.61 -8.42 0.92
N THR A 190 6.63 -9.04 0.25
CA THR A 190 5.24 -8.59 0.28
C THR A 190 4.68 -8.59 1.71
N LEU A 191 4.99 -9.63 2.50
CA LEU A 191 4.60 -9.71 3.90
C LEU A 191 5.27 -8.62 4.74
N LEU A 192 6.55 -8.35 4.56
CA LEU A 192 7.24 -7.24 5.23
C LEU A 192 6.54 -5.92 4.90
N ILE A 193 6.38 -5.57 3.61
CA ILE A 193 5.84 -4.26 3.20
C ILE A 193 4.44 -4.04 3.79
N ARG A 194 3.59 -5.07 3.75
CA ARG A 194 2.24 -5.02 4.31
C ARG A 194 2.26 -4.90 5.83
N SER A 195 3.00 -5.77 6.53
CA SER A 195 3.08 -5.76 8.00
C SER A 195 3.70 -4.48 8.54
N MET A 196 4.80 -4.01 7.94
CA MET A 196 5.44 -2.73 8.26
C MET A 196 4.44 -1.57 8.18
N THR A 197 3.58 -1.55 7.16
CA THR A 197 2.59 -0.49 6.98
C THR A 197 1.61 -0.43 8.16
N TYR A 198 1.04 -1.56 8.58
CA TYR A 198 0.13 -1.60 9.72
C TYR A 198 0.82 -1.36 11.07
N LEU A 199 2.02 -1.91 11.25
CA LEU A 199 2.79 -1.72 12.48
C LEU A 199 3.11 -0.23 12.69
N LEU A 200 3.55 0.48 11.65
CA LEU A 200 3.82 1.93 11.75
C LEU A 200 2.55 2.77 11.89
N ALA A 201 1.43 2.35 11.30
CA ALA A 201 0.15 3.00 11.55
C ALA A 201 -0.26 2.87 13.03
N ASN A 202 -0.03 1.71 13.65
CA ASN A 202 -0.24 1.49 15.07
C ASN A 202 0.70 2.36 15.93
N LEU A 203 1.98 2.45 15.57
CA LEU A 203 2.94 3.31 16.26
C LEU A 203 2.59 4.79 16.15
N GLU A 204 2.08 5.24 15.00
CA GLU A 204 1.61 6.62 14.80
C GLU A 204 0.44 6.93 15.74
N THR A 205 -0.55 6.04 15.87
CA THR A 205 -1.64 6.18 16.85
C THR A 205 -1.11 6.25 18.29
N ARG A 206 -0.18 5.37 18.67
CA ARG A 206 0.40 5.36 20.01
C ARG A 206 1.21 6.63 20.30
N ALA A 207 1.93 7.15 19.31
CA ALA A 207 2.72 8.37 19.44
C ALA A 207 1.85 9.60 19.72
N GLU A 208 0.63 9.65 19.17
CA GLU A 208 -0.35 10.73 19.43
C GLU A 208 -0.80 10.78 20.90
N LEU A 209 -0.80 9.65 21.61
CA LEU A 209 -1.25 9.51 23.00
C LEU A 209 -0.15 9.76 24.04
N LEU A 210 1.11 9.89 23.61
CA LEU A 210 2.27 9.97 24.49
C LEU A 210 2.93 11.36 24.44
N SER A 211 3.63 11.72 25.51
CA SER A 211 4.57 12.84 25.42
C SER A 211 5.65 12.54 24.39
N TRP A 212 6.13 13.56 23.66
CA TRP A 212 7.09 13.35 22.57
C TRP A 212 8.33 12.56 22.99
N ARG A 213 8.84 12.78 24.21
CA ARG A 213 10.01 12.04 24.73
C ARG A 213 9.72 10.53 24.83
N LYS A 214 8.55 10.16 25.34
CA LYS A 214 8.11 8.76 25.45
C LYS A 214 7.81 8.17 24.07
N ALA A 215 7.11 8.92 23.21
CA ALA A 215 6.80 8.53 21.84
C ALA A 215 8.07 8.24 21.03
N LYS A 216 9.07 9.13 21.08
CA LYS A 216 10.36 8.92 20.39
C LYS A 216 11.07 7.66 20.87
N LYS A 217 11.21 7.47 22.19
CA LYS A 217 11.86 6.28 22.75
C LYS A 217 11.16 4.99 22.31
N MET A 218 9.82 5.00 22.32
CA MET A 218 9.01 3.87 21.83
C MET A 218 9.24 3.63 20.34
N LEU A 219 9.17 4.67 19.50
CA LEU A 219 9.39 4.56 18.06
C LEU A 219 10.78 3.98 17.75
N ASP A 220 11.83 4.51 18.38
CA ASP A 220 13.21 4.03 18.18
C ASP A 220 13.32 2.54 18.52
N GLY A 221 12.77 2.11 19.67
CA GLY A 221 12.82 0.70 20.09
C GLY A 221 11.97 -0.24 19.23
N GLU A 222 10.79 0.19 18.79
CA GLU A 222 9.90 -0.63 17.96
C GLU A 222 10.43 -0.75 16.52
N ILE A 223 11.02 0.30 15.97
CA ILE A 223 11.69 0.25 14.66
C ILE A 223 12.88 -0.72 14.70
N ASP A 224 13.68 -0.68 15.77
CA ASP A 224 14.81 -1.60 15.97
C ASP A 224 14.36 -3.06 16.12
N ALA A 225 13.29 -3.28 16.90
CA ALA A 225 12.68 -4.59 17.05
C ALA A 225 12.11 -5.13 15.74
N MET A 226 11.45 -4.28 14.94
CA MET A 226 10.98 -4.63 13.60
C MET A 226 12.15 -5.04 12.70
N ALA A 227 13.24 -4.26 12.69
CA ALA A 227 14.42 -4.57 11.88
C ALA A 227 15.01 -5.95 12.24
N THR A 228 15.14 -6.22 13.53
CA THR A 228 15.66 -7.50 14.04
C THR A 228 14.73 -8.68 13.72
N ALA A 229 13.42 -8.52 13.97
CA ALA A 229 12.43 -9.57 13.73
C ALA A 229 12.32 -9.95 12.25
N PHE A 230 12.26 -8.95 11.36
CA PHE A 230 12.20 -9.20 9.92
C PHE A 230 13.53 -9.74 9.38
N ALA A 231 14.68 -9.33 9.92
CA ALA A 231 15.95 -9.94 9.55
C ALA A 231 15.96 -11.46 9.85
N GLY A 232 15.50 -11.86 11.03
CA GLY A 232 15.32 -13.28 11.37
C GLY A 232 14.32 -13.98 10.45
N PHE A 233 13.20 -13.34 10.12
CA PHE A 233 12.22 -13.85 9.17
C PHE A 233 12.80 -14.09 7.77
N PHE A 234 13.71 -13.22 7.30
CA PHE A 234 14.41 -13.41 6.03
C PHE A 234 15.54 -14.44 6.12
N ALA A 235 16.23 -14.57 7.25
CA ALA A 235 17.28 -15.56 7.44
C ALA A 235 16.75 -17.00 7.55
N ALA A 236 15.45 -17.18 7.79
CA ALA A 236 14.85 -18.51 7.88
C ALA A 236 15.04 -19.31 6.57
N PRO A 237 15.25 -20.64 6.62
CA PRO A 237 15.49 -21.46 5.44
C PRO A 237 14.41 -21.32 4.36
N ASP A 238 14.79 -21.59 3.11
CA ASP A 238 13.81 -21.66 2.02
C ASP A 238 12.95 -22.94 2.14
N ASN A 239 11.64 -22.76 2.15
CA ASN A 239 10.68 -23.86 2.24
C ASN A 239 10.20 -24.35 0.86
N CYS A 240 10.62 -23.73 -0.25
CA CYS A 240 10.15 -24.09 -1.61
C CYS A 240 10.37 -25.57 -1.96
N ASN A 241 11.44 -26.18 -1.44
CA ASN A 241 11.80 -27.57 -1.70
C ASN A 241 10.88 -28.58 -0.96
N LYS A 242 10.26 -28.18 0.16
CA LYS A 242 9.30 -29.03 0.89
C LYS A 242 7.96 -29.13 0.15
N ASP A 243 7.51 -28.06 -0.48
CA ASP A 243 6.26 -28.05 -1.25
C ASP A 243 6.37 -28.75 -2.61
N ALA A 244 7.56 -28.72 -3.24
CA ALA A 244 7.83 -29.53 -4.43
C ALA A 244 7.79 -31.03 -4.09
N ARG A 245 8.43 -31.44 -2.98
CA ARG A 245 8.40 -32.84 -2.50
C ARG A 245 7.02 -33.28 -2.00
N ARG A 246 6.21 -32.38 -1.41
CA ARG A 246 4.81 -32.68 -1.05
C ARG A 246 3.92 -32.81 -2.29
N ARG A 247 4.10 -31.96 -3.30
CA ARG A 247 3.37 -32.04 -4.57
C ARG A 247 3.72 -33.30 -5.37
N SER A 248 4.99 -33.73 -5.34
CA SER A 248 5.42 -34.98 -5.99
C SER A 248 5.02 -36.25 -5.22
N ARG A 249 4.72 -36.15 -3.92
CA ARG A 249 4.23 -37.25 -3.06
C ARG A 249 2.70 -37.29 -2.93
N ALA A 250 1.97 -36.33 -3.47
CA ALA A 250 0.52 -36.43 -3.54
C ALA A 250 0.18 -37.63 -4.44
N PRO A 251 -0.62 -38.61 -3.97
CA PRO A 251 -1.03 -39.71 -4.83
C PRO A 251 -1.74 -39.11 -6.05
N ALA A 252 -1.36 -39.56 -7.25
CA ALA A 252 -2.03 -39.15 -8.48
C ALA A 252 -3.54 -39.27 -8.26
N THR A 253 -4.25 -38.15 -8.29
CA THR A 253 -5.69 -38.13 -8.10
C THR A 253 -6.29 -38.95 -9.25
N ARG A 254 -6.67 -40.20 -8.94
CA ARG A 254 -7.47 -41.01 -9.86
C ARG A 254 -8.72 -40.20 -10.17
N LYS A 255 -8.98 -39.95 -11.47
CA LYS A 255 -10.20 -39.26 -11.89
C LYS A 255 -11.40 -39.95 -11.22
N PRO A 256 -12.28 -39.20 -10.54
CA PRO A 256 -13.45 -39.80 -9.90
C PRO A 256 -14.27 -40.51 -10.98
N THR A 257 -14.58 -41.76 -10.74
CA THR A 257 -15.47 -42.52 -11.62
C THR A 257 -16.90 -42.07 -11.41
N LYS A 258 -17.79 -42.29 -12.39
CA LYS A 258 -19.22 -41.94 -12.25
C LYS A 258 -19.87 -42.51 -10.98
N GLY A 259 -19.33 -43.60 -10.42
CA GLY A 259 -19.81 -44.18 -9.15
C GLY A 259 -19.48 -43.34 -7.91
N ASP A 260 -18.33 -42.65 -7.90
CA ASP A 260 -17.86 -41.88 -6.75
C ASP A 260 -18.71 -40.61 -6.55
N VAL A 261 -19.08 -39.96 -7.65
CA VAL A 261 -19.93 -38.75 -7.67
C VAL A 261 -21.34 -39.03 -7.13
N VAL A 262 -21.89 -40.21 -7.42
CA VAL A 262 -23.26 -40.60 -7.00
C VAL A 262 -23.31 -40.96 -5.51
N GLN A 263 -22.22 -41.49 -4.94
CA GLN A 263 -22.16 -41.75 -3.50
C GLN A 263 -21.95 -40.47 -2.68
N GLU A 264 -21.21 -39.49 -3.21
CA GLU A 264 -20.92 -38.23 -2.51
C GLU A 264 -22.15 -37.30 -2.48
N GLU A 265 -22.94 -37.25 -3.56
CA GLU A 265 -24.25 -36.57 -3.57
C GLU A 265 -25.25 -37.19 -2.57
N LYS A 266 -25.25 -38.52 -2.42
CA LYS A 266 -26.10 -39.20 -1.41
C LYS A 266 -25.66 -38.94 0.03
N ARG A 267 -24.37 -38.69 0.27
CA ARG A 267 -23.84 -38.32 1.60
C ARG A 267 -24.18 -36.88 2.00
N LEU A 268 -24.10 -35.94 1.07
CA LEU A 268 -24.36 -34.51 1.33
C LEU A 268 -25.85 -34.16 1.44
N GLY A 269 -26.75 -35.01 0.91
CA GLY A 269 -28.20 -34.84 1.03
C GLY A 269 -28.80 -35.19 2.41
N LYS A 270 -28.00 -35.68 3.36
CA LYS A 270 -28.45 -36.06 4.71
C LYS A 270 -27.43 -35.62 5.76
N SER A 271 -27.34 -34.32 6.06
CA SER A 271 -27.08 -33.76 7.41
C SER A 271 -26.61 -32.29 7.33
N ILE A 272 -27.40 -31.40 7.94
CA ILE A 272 -27.03 -30.40 8.98
C ILE A 272 -28.06 -29.23 8.92
N PRO A 273 -28.94 -29.09 9.93
CA PRO A 273 -29.75 -27.91 10.14
C PRO A 273 -29.11 -27.00 11.21
N PHE A 274 -28.58 -25.82 10.86
CA PHE A 274 -28.39 -24.74 11.84
C PHE A 274 -28.17 -23.36 11.19
N LEU A 275 -28.89 -22.35 11.74
CA LEU A 275 -28.88 -20.90 11.47
C LEU A 275 -29.69 -20.34 10.28
N SER A 276 -31.01 -20.61 10.30
CA SER A 276 -32.01 -19.71 9.70
C SER A 276 -32.82 -19.00 10.81
N ARG A 277 -32.30 -17.87 11.30
CA ARG A 277 -33.09 -16.82 11.98
C ARG A 277 -32.45 -15.47 11.68
N ILE A 278 -33.03 -14.76 10.70
CA ILE A 278 -33.28 -13.31 10.73
C ILE A 278 -34.38 -13.04 9.69
N SER A 279 -35.38 -12.29 10.13
CA SER A 279 -36.54 -11.69 9.44
C SER A 279 -37.60 -12.62 8.83
N ALA A 280 -38.58 -12.98 9.64
CA ALA A 280 -39.97 -13.02 9.22
C ALA A 280 -40.63 -11.68 9.60
N GLY A 281 -41.19 -10.98 8.62
CA GLY A 281 -42.06 -9.83 8.79
C GLY A 281 -42.94 -9.70 7.55
N ARG A 282 -44.09 -10.39 7.58
CA ARG A 282 -45.22 -10.37 6.62
C ARG A 282 -45.68 -8.92 6.40
N GLY A 283 -46.22 -8.44 5.27
CA GLY A 283 -46.83 -9.04 4.08
C GLY A 283 -48.11 -8.25 3.75
N VAL A 284 -48.35 -7.87 2.49
CA VAL A 284 -49.69 -7.48 1.95
C VAL A 284 -49.74 -7.82 0.44
N ALA A 285 -50.95 -8.15 -0.02
CA ALA A 285 -51.33 -8.97 -1.17
C ALA A 285 -51.44 -8.29 -2.57
N GLY A 286 -51.27 -9.12 -3.62
CA GLY A 286 -52.15 -9.23 -4.80
C GLY A 286 -51.96 -8.27 -6.00
N PRO A 287 -52.59 -8.55 -7.16
CA PRO A 287 -52.12 -9.54 -8.15
C PRO A 287 -52.02 -8.98 -9.60
N SER A 288 -51.64 -9.86 -10.54
CA SER A 288 -51.88 -9.80 -12.02
C SER A 288 -50.76 -9.25 -12.92
N GLY A 289 -50.35 -10.07 -13.91
CA GLY A 289 -49.78 -9.55 -15.15
C GLY A 289 -48.77 -10.41 -15.91
N LYS A 290 -49.23 -11.51 -16.53
CA LYS A 290 -48.79 -12.04 -17.84
C LYS A 290 -47.29 -12.33 -18.11
N THR A 291 -47.01 -13.63 -18.21
CA THR A 291 -46.31 -14.31 -19.32
C THR A 291 -45.25 -13.54 -20.14
N ASN A 292 -43.98 -13.98 -20.14
CA ASN A 292 -43.36 -14.44 -21.39
C ASN A 292 -42.19 -15.41 -21.19
N ARG A 293 -42.08 -16.35 -22.13
CA ARG A 293 -41.18 -17.49 -22.23
C ARG A 293 -39.73 -17.10 -22.55
N LYS A 294 -38.82 -17.94 -22.04
CA LYS A 294 -37.59 -18.45 -22.69
C LYS A 294 -36.57 -17.42 -23.22
N LYS A 295 -35.42 -17.34 -22.55
CA LYS A 295 -34.15 -17.77 -23.16
C LYS A 295 -33.09 -18.09 -22.11
N ARG A 296 -32.71 -19.36 -22.15
CA ARG A 296 -31.62 -20.01 -21.45
C ARG A 296 -30.32 -19.61 -22.15
N ILE A 297 -29.44 -18.87 -21.48
CA ILE A 297 -28.02 -18.80 -21.84
C ILE A 297 -27.23 -19.15 -20.59
N GLN A 298 -26.58 -20.31 -20.68
CA GLN A 298 -25.56 -20.75 -19.75
C GLN A 298 -24.40 -19.77 -19.79
N GLY A 299 -24.14 -19.11 -18.66
CA GLY A 299 -22.91 -18.38 -18.39
C GLY A 299 -22.56 -18.63 -16.94
N ARG A 300 -21.80 -19.69 -16.66
CA ARG A 300 -21.15 -19.90 -15.36
C ARG A 300 -20.21 -18.72 -15.15
N VAL A 301 -20.66 -17.71 -14.40
CA VAL A 301 -19.77 -16.70 -13.83
C VAL A 301 -19.02 -17.39 -12.71
N GLN A 302 -17.92 -18.04 -13.08
CA GLN A 302 -16.91 -18.47 -12.14
C GLN A 302 -16.11 -17.21 -11.82
N THR A 303 -16.60 -16.42 -10.86
CA THR A 303 -15.84 -15.34 -10.23
C THR A 303 -14.67 -15.97 -9.49
N ARG A 304 -13.60 -16.23 -10.24
CA ARG A 304 -12.27 -16.40 -9.70
C ARG A 304 -11.92 -15.06 -9.09
N LEU A 305 -11.93 -14.97 -7.76
CA LEU A 305 -11.25 -13.91 -7.03
C LEU A 305 -9.77 -14.04 -7.39
N GLU A 306 -9.37 -13.39 -8.48
CA GLU A 306 -7.97 -13.15 -8.78
C GLU A 306 -7.49 -12.11 -7.76
N VAL A 307 -6.93 -12.63 -6.66
CA VAL A 307 -6.13 -11.83 -5.75
C VAL A 307 -4.95 -11.33 -6.59
N PRO A 308 -4.75 -10.02 -6.78
CA PRO A 308 -3.62 -9.52 -7.55
C PRO A 308 -2.33 -9.97 -6.89
N VAL A 309 -1.66 -10.95 -7.50
CA VAL A 309 -0.43 -11.52 -6.97
C VAL A 309 0.68 -10.52 -7.28
N TRP A 310 1.01 -9.70 -6.28
CA TRP A 310 2.12 -8.74 -6.24
C TRP A 310 3.52 -9.37 -6.36
N THR A 311 3.64 -10.64 -6.78
CA THR A 311 4.96 -11.23 -7.02
C THR A 311 5.70 -10.41 -8.06
N ASP A 312 5.09 -9.95 -9.13
CA ASP A 312 5.89 -9.61 -10.32
C ASP A 312 6.55 -8.22 -10.30
N SER A 313 6.07 -7.25 -9.51
CA SER A 313 6.70 -5.91 -9.46
C SER A 313 7.98 -5.87 -8.62
N TYR A 314 8.20 -6.86 -7.74
CA TYR A 314 9.38 -6.92 -6.87
C TYR A 314 10.03 -8.31 -6.79
N ALA A 315 9.44 -9.38 -7.34
CA ALA A 315 10.10 -10.66 -7.53
C ALA A 315 11.19 -10.51 -8.57
#